data_AF-A0A832BS46-F1
#
_entry.id   AF-A0A832BS46-F1
#
_cell.length_a   1.000
_cell.length_b   1.000
_cell.length_c   1.000
_cell.angle_alpha   90.00
_cell.angle_beta   90.00
_cell.angle_gamma   90.00
#
_symmetry.space_group_name_H-M   'P 1'
#
loop_
_entity.id
_entity.type
_entity.pdbx_description
1 polymer ?
#
loop_
_entity_poly.entity_id
_entity_poly.type
_entity_poly.pdbx_seq_one_letter_code
_entity_poly.pdbx_strand_id
1 'polypeptide(L)'
;MGSNPTPRTRIKNNIKSTSKSTLVGSHYSKFSYSKTIDFTVIQDFRDFCSIDKQLSIGTVRHYVSAVMRLLSFTKKDHRNITVQDIRRYLSLYKNSWSYANQLKGLKLFFKEYLGKDLMDSFVFPPKQFNLNHYLPTKEHIRRFFDALDDLEDKALFLFFASSGLASAALRSKTLPKTGAR
;
A
#
# COMPACT_ATOMS: atom_id res chain seq x y z
N MET A 1 -24.76 29.42 -6.55
CA MET A 1 -24.22 28.78 -7.77
C MET A 1 -22.72 28.66 -7.62
N GLY A 2 -22.24 27.51 -7.12
CA GLY A 2 -20.83 27.29 -6.83
C GLY A 2 -20.14 26.66 -8.04
N SER A 3 -19.11 27.33 -8.55
CA SER A 3 -18.27 26.89 -9.66
C SER A 3 -17.41 25.68 -9.23
N ASN A 4 -17.53 24.57 -9.95
CA ASN A 4 -16.61 23.44 -9.88
C ASN A 4 -15.26 23.83 -10.52
N PRO A 5 -14.10 23.52 -9.91
CA PRO A 5 -12.82 23.77 -10.56
C PRO A 5 -12.63 22.81 -11.74
N THR A 6 -12.30 23.38 -12.90
CA THR A 6 -12.07 22.71 -14.18
C THR A 6 -10.86 21.76 -14.16
N PRO A 7 -10.82 20.75 -15.05
CA PRO A 7 -9.68 19.83 -15.16
C PRO A 7 -8.39 20.59 -15.50
N ARG A 8 -7.27 20.22 -14.86
CA ARG A 8 -5.94 20.75 -15.17
C ARG A 8 -5.54 20.39 -16.62
N THR A 9 -5.86 21.28 -17.56
CA THR A 9 -5.27 21.30 -18.89
C THR A 9 -3.99 22.12 -18.81
N ARG A 10 -2.81 21.47 -18.85
CA ARG A 10 -1.53 22.18 -18.99
C ARG A 10 -0.83 21.79 -20.29
N ILE A 11 -0.95 22.71 -21.25
CA ILE A 11 0.03 23.17 -22.25
C ILE A 11 0.89 22.09 -22.92
N LYS A 12 0.62 21.87 -24.22
CA LYS A 12 1.47 21.14 -25.15
C LYS A 12 2.80 21.86 -25.32
N ASN A 13 3.87 21.36 -24.68
CA ASN A 13 5.23 21.73 -25.05
C ASN A 13 5.89 20.55 -25.76
N ASN A 14 6.24 20.82 -27.02
CA ASN A 14 6.95 19.96 -27.95
C ASN A 14 8.34 19.60 -27.38
N ILE A 15 8.51 18.38 -26.88
CA ILE A 15 9.83 17.86 -26.47
C ILE A 15 10.17 16.70 -27.40
N LYS A 16 11.11 16.99 -28.30
CA LYS A 16 11.75 16.06 -29.21
C LYS A 16 12.22 14.81 -28.46
N SER A 17 11.97 13.66 -29.07
CA SER A 17 12.53 12.37 -28.69
C SER A 17 14.06 12.44 -28.63
N THR A 18 14.63 12.43 -27.43
CA THR A 18 16.04 12.06 -27.24
C THR A 18 16.16 11.18 -26.01
N SER A 19 16.50 9.93 -26.30
CA SER A 19 16.94 8.87 -25.40
C SER A 19 18.05 9.34 -24.47
N LYS A 20 17.77 9.43 -23.17
CA LYS A 20 18.77 9.28 -22.11
C LYS A 20 18.16 8.52 -20.94
N SER A 21 18.46 7.22 -20.92
CA SER A 21 18.43 6.42 -19.71
C SER A 21 19.38 7.04 -18.67
N THR A 22 19.09 6.75 -17.40
CA THR A 22 19.93 6.87 -16.20
C THR A 22 19.49 8.00 -15.25
N LEU A 23 19.31 7.58 -13.98
CA LEU A 23 19.05 8.34 -12.74
C LEU A 23 17.62 8.27 -12.18
N VAL A 24 17.11 7.06 -11.93
CA VAL A 24 16.14 6.82 -10.83
C VAL A 24 16.51 5.52 -10.11
N GLY A 25 16.74 5.59 -8.81
CA GLY A 25 17.34 4.54 -7.98
C GLY A 25 16.68 3.15 -8.04
N SER A 26 17.46 2.20 -8.56
CA SER A 26 17.77 0.82 -8.13
C SER A 26 16.72 -0.16 -7.54
N HIS A 27 15.54 0.22 -7.05
CA HIS A 27 14.62 -0.73 -6.39
C HIS A 27 13.38 -1.16 -7.18
N TYR A 28 13.25 -0.72 -8.43
CA TYR A 28 12.04 -0.92 -9.25
C TYR A 28 12.25 -1.83 -10.49
N SER A 29 13.41 -2.49 -10.59
CA SER A 29 13.83 -3.26 -11.78
C SER A 29 13.13 -4.61 -11.99
N LYS A 30 12.18 -5.03 -11.13
CA LYS A 30 11.61 -6.39 -11.18
C LYS A 30 10.23 -6.52 -11.85
N PHE A 31 9.63 -5.44 -12.33
CA PHE A 31 8.42 -5.54 -13.16
C PHE A 31 8.80 -5.35 -14.63
N SER A 32 8.71 -6.41 -15.42
CA SER A 32 8.84 -6.32 -16.89
C SER A 32 7.67 -5.49 -17.41
N TYR A 33 7.95 -4.26 -17.83
CA TYR A 33 6.95 -3.33 -18.34
C TYR A 33 6.52 -3.76 -19.76
N SER A 34 5.21 -3.95 -19.98
CA SER A 34 4.70 -4.09 -21.35
C SER A 34 4.76 -2.74 -22.06
N LYS A 35 5.11 -2.75 -23.35
CA LYS A 35 5.39 -1.61 -24.25
C LYS A 35 4.27 -0.54 -24.38
N THR A 36 3.15 -0.70 -23.68
CA THR A 36 1.93 0.12 -23.76
C THR A 36 1.71 1.04 -22.54
N ILE A 37 2.53 0.95 -21.50
CA ILE A 37 2.37 1.75 -20.28
C ILE A 37 3.15 3.05 -20.43
N ASP A 38 2.45 4.18 -20.32
CA ASP A 38 3.08 5.50 -20.27
C ASP A 38 3.85 5.65 -18.95
N PHE A 39 5.18 5.48 -19.03
CA PHE A 39 6.07 5.55 -17.87
C PHE A 39 6.04 6.93 -17.21
N THR A 40 5.75 8.00 -17.98
CA THR A 40 5.73 9.37 -17.46
C THR A 40 4.61 9.56 -16.44
N VAL A 41 3.39 9.12 -16.77
CA VAL A 41 2.22 9.21 -15.90
C VAL A 41 2.40 8.43 -14.60
N ILE A 42 3.07 7.28 -14.66
CA ILE A 42 3.35 6.46 -13.48
C ILE A 42 4.37 7.13 -12.57
N GLN A 43 5.39 7.76 -13.14
CA GLN A 43 6.38 8.51 -12.37
C GLN A 43 5.75 9.75 -11.73
N ASP A 44 4.94 10.50 -12.48
CA ASP A 44 4.22 11.67 -11.95
C ASP A 44 3.25 11.27 -10.82
N PHE A 45 2.55 10.13 -10.96
CA PHE A 45 1.69 9.62 -9.89
C PHE A 45 2.49 9.19 -8.65
N ARG A 46 3.69 8.61 -8.84
CA ARG A 46 4.59 8.25 -7.75
C ARG A 46 5.03 9.50 -6.98
N ASP A 47 5.39 10.55 -7.71
CA ASP A 47 5.82 11.81 -7.12
C ASP A 47 4.66 12.51 -6.42
N PHE A 48 3.46 12.51 -7.01
CA PHE A 48 2.23 12.93 -6.33
C PHE A 48 1.99 12.18 -5.00
N CYS A 49 2.17 10.86 -4.99
CA CYS A 49 2.00 10.08 -3.76
C CYS A 49 3.07 10.41 -2.71
N SER A 50 4.31 10.65 -3.12
CA SER A 50 5.45 10.85 -2.22
C SER A 50 5.62 12.29 -1.75
N ILE A 51 5.37 13.27 -2.61
CA ILE A 51 5.60 14.70 -2.38
C ILE A 51 4.29 15.33 -1.90
N ASP A 52 3.23 15.23 -2.70
CA ASP A 52 1.97 15.94 -2.42
C ASP A 52 1.20 15.27 -1.29
N LYS A 53 1.16 13.93 -1.26
CA LYS A 53 0.46 13.15 -0.23
C LYS A 53 1.35 12.69 0.92
N GLN A 54 2.67 12.89 0.83
CA GLN A 54 3.66 12.49 1.84
C GLN A 54 3.49 11.05 2.35
N LEU A 55 3.10 10.13 1.46
CA LEU A 55 2.86 8.74 1.83
C LEU A 55 4.18 8.00 2.10
N SER A 56 4.12 7.00 2.98
CA SER A 56 5.27 6.13 3.22
C SER A 56 5.72 5.43 1.93
N ILE A 57 7.02 5.17 1.80
CA ILE A 57 7.58 4.47 0.64
C ILE A 57 6.89 3.13 0.38
N GLY A 58 6.50 2.40 1.43
CA GLY A 58 5.77 1.13 1.30
C GLY A 58 4.41 1.34 0.65
N THR A 59 3.68 2.37 1.09
CA THR A 59 2.36 2.73 0.54
C THR A 59 2.46 3.22 -0.90
N VAL A 60 3.43 4.08 -1.21
CA VAL A 60 3.69 4.57 -2.58
C VAL A 60 3.92 3.39 -3.52
N ARG A 61 4.82 2.47 -3.15
CA ARG A 61 5.12 1.26 -3.93
C ARG A 61 3.87 0.42 -4.17
N HIS A 62 3.07 0.23 -3.13
CA HIS A 62 1.83 -0.54 -3.21
C HIS A 62 0.82 0.09 -4.17
N TYR A 63 0.61 1.40 -4.09
CA TYR A 63 -0.34 2.12 -4.95
C TYR A 63 0.10 2.15 -6.40
N VAL A 64 1.36 2.49 -6.67
CA VAL A 64 1.94 2.42 -8.02
C VAL A 64 1.79 1.02 -8.60
N SER A 65 2.11 -0.01 -7.82
CA SER A 65 1.96 -1.40 -8.26
C SER A 65 0.50 -1.78 -8.58
N ALA A 66 -0.47 -1.29 -7.81
CA ALA A 66 -1.89 -1.53 -8.08
C ALA A 66 -2.33 -0.94 -9.42
N VAL A 67 -1.90 0.29 -9.72
CA VAL A 67 -2.19 0.96 -11.00
C VAL A 67 -1.52 0.21 -12.15
N MET A 68 -0.22 -0.10 -12.04
CA MET A 68 0.50 -0.82 -13.09
C MET A 68 -0.14 -2.17 -13.41
N ARG A 69 -0.57 -2.94 -12.40
CA ARG A 69 -1.26 -4.22 -12.62
C ARG A 69 -2.56 -4.05 -13.39
N LEU A 70 -3.35 -3.02 -13.10
CA LEU A 70 -4.57 -2.71 -13.85
C LEU A 70 -4.26 -2.36 -15.31
N LEU A 71 -3.27 -1.49 -15.54
CA LEU A 71 -2.87 -1.09 -16.90
C LEU A 71 -2.36 -2.29 -17.70
N SER A 72 -1.53 -3.15 -17.11
CA SER A 72 -1.06 -4.38 -17.73
C SER A 72 -2.19 -5.37 -18.02
N PHE A 73 -3.17 -5.48 -17.12
CA PHE A 73 -4.31 -6.38 -17.30
C PHE A 73 -5.23 -5.93 -18.43
N THR A 74 -5.54 -4.63 -18.48
CA THR A 74 -6.46 -4.07 -19.49
C THR A 74 -5.77 -3.89 -20.84
N LYS A 75 -4.44 -3.73 -20.87
CA LYS A 75 -3.65 -3.35 -22.05
C LYS A 75 -4.19 -2.08 -22.72
N LYS A 76 -4.86 -1.23 -21.94
CA LYS A 76 -5.46 0.04 -22.37
C LYS A 76 -4.68 1.18 -21.76
N ASP A 77 -4.71 2.32 -22.45
CA ASP A 77 -4.22 3.56 -21.88
C ASP A 77 -5.11 4.02 -20.71
N HIS A 78 -4.50 4.68 -19.73
CA HIS A 78 -5.16 5.21 -18.53
C HIS A 78 -6.37 6.11 -18.85
N ARG A 79 -6.39 6.75 -20.02
CA ARG A 79 -7.50 7.60 -20.46
C ARG A 79 -8.73 6.81 -20.88
N ASN A 80 -8.53 5.62 -21.43
CA ASN A 80 -9.56 4.78 -22.06
C ASN A 80 -10.08 3.66 -21.14
N ILE A 81 -9.71 3.68 -19.86
CA ILE A 81 -10.19 2.72 -18.87
C ILE A 81 -11.64 3.04 -18.51
N THR A 82 -12.49 2.02 -18.61
CA THR A 82 -13.91 2.10 -18.26
C THR A 82 -14.17 1.46 -16.89
N VAL A 83 -15.34 1.76 -16.31
CA VAL A 83 -15.82 1.11 -15.07
C VAL A 83 -15.89 -0.41 -15.23
N GLN A 84 -16.24 -0.91 -16.42
CA GLN A 84 -16.32 -2.36 -16.68
C GLN A 84 -14.93 -3.02 -16.69
N ASP A 85 -13.91 -2.33 -17.19
CA ASP A 85 -12.53 -2.83 -17.16
C ASP A 85 -12.04 -2.98 -15.72
N ILE A 86 -12.32 -1.97 -14.88
CA ILE A 86 -11.98 -1.98 -13.45
C ILE A 86 -12.75 -3.09 -12.74
N ARG A 87 -14.04 -3.26 -13.02
CA ARG A 87 -14.85 -4.35 -12.46
C ARG A 87 -14.29 -5.72 -12.81
N ARG A 88 -13.93 -5.92 -14.09
CA ARG A 88 -13.30 -7.16 -14.55
C ARG A 88 -11.97 -7.42 -13.85
N TYR A 89 -11.12 -6.40 -13.72
CA TYR A 89 -9.85 -6.54 -12.99
C TYR A 89 -10.05 -6.86 -11.51
N LEU A 90 -10.94 -6.14 -10.83
CA LEU A 90 -11.19 -6.35 -9.41
C LEU A 90 -11.85 -7.70 -9.11
N SER A 91 -12.62 -8.25 -10.06
CA SER A 91 -13.21 -9.60 -9.94
C SER A 91 -12.18 -10.74 -9.83
N LEU A 92 -10.92 -10.49 -10.18
CA LEU A 92 -9.84 -11.46 -10.00
C LEU A 92 -9.50 -11.70 -8.51
N TYR A 93 -9.86 -10.75 -7.64
CA TYR A 93 -9.51 -10.77 -6.22
C TYR A 93 -10.70 -11.25 -5.38
N LYS A 94 -10.74 -12.56 -5.12
CA LYS A 94 -11.80 -13.18 -4.29
C LYS A 94 -11.70 -12.81 -2.81
N ASN A 95 -10.50 -12.52 -2.31
CA ASN A 95 -10.28 -12.13 -0.92
C ASN A 95 -10.52 -10.63 -0.73
N SER A 96 -11.40 -10.29 0.23
CA SER A 96 -11.73 -8.92 0.66
C SER A 96 -10.50 -8.04 0.94
N TRP A 97 -9.46 -8.60 1.57
CA TRP A 97 -8.22 -7.86 1.86
C TRP A 97 -7.45 -7.49 0.61
N SER A 98 -7.26 -8.45 -0.30
CA SER A 98 -6.56 -8.23 -1.56
C SER A 98 -7.34 -7.25 -2.45
N TYR A 99 -8.66 -7.42 -2.54
CA TYR A 99 -9.56 -6.51 -3.24
C TYR A 99 -9.44 -5.08 -2.69
N ALA A 100 -9.58 -4.89 -1.37
CA ALA A 100 -9.50 -3.58 -0.74
C ALA A 100 -8.14 -2.92 -0.97
N ASN A 101 -7.06 -3.71 -0.91
CA ASN A 101 -5.71 -3.22 -1.14
C ASN A 101 -5.50 -2.74 -2.57
N GLN A 102 -6.04 -3.42 -3.59
CA GLN A 102 -6.03 -2.90 -4.95
C GLN A 102 -6.87 -1.62 -5.03
N LEU A 103 -8.09 -1.65 -4.49
CA LEU A 103 -9.04 -0.55 -4.58
C LEU A 103 -8.50 0.76 -3.98
N LYS A 104 -7.73 0.71 -2.89
CA LYS A 104 -7.09 1.91 -2.30
C LYS A 104 -6.21 2.67 -3.30
N GLY A 105 -5.31 1.96 -3.98
CA GLY A 105 -4.40 2.56 -4.96
C GLY A 105 -5.15 3.08 -6.18
N LEU A 106 -6.15 2.31 -6.65
CA LEU A 106 -6.97 2.70 -7.79
C LEU A 106 -7.84 3.93 -7.50
N LYS A 107 -8.44 4.01 -6.30
CA LYS A 107 -9.21 5.20 -5.88
C LYS A 107 -8.33 6.44 -5.87
N LEU A 108 -7.15 6.37 -5.26
CA LEU A 108 -6.23 7.51 -5.25
C LEU A 108 -5.84 7.93 -6.68
N PHE A 109 -5.52 6.97 -7.55
CA PHE A 109 -5.11 7.27 -8.93
C PHE A 109 -6.23 7.88 -9.77
N PHE A 110 -7.41 7.27 -9.81
CA PHE A 110 -8.48 7.77 -10.69
C PHE A 110 -9.20 8.97 -10.10
N LYS A 111 -9.50 8.96 -8.79
CA LYS A 111 -10.30 10.01 -8.17
C LYS A 111 -9.48 11.26 -7.84
N GLU A 112 -8.34 11.10 -7.18
CA GLU A 112 -7.58 12.25 -6.68
C GLU A 112 -6.53 12.73 -7.67
N TYR A 113 -5.81 11.82 -8.32
CA TYR A 113 -4.76 12.19 -9.26
C TYR A 113 -5.33 12.57 -10.65
N LEU A 114 -6.20 11.74 -11.22
CA LEU A 114 -6.82 12.01 -12.53
C LEU A 114 -8.11 12.83 -12.48
N GLY A 115 -8.75 12.96 -11.31
CA GLY A 115 -10.03 13.69 -11.17
C GLY A 115 -11.20 13.03 -11.91
N LYS A 116 -11.21 11.70 -12.03
CA LYS A 116 -12.25 10.91 -12.71
C LYS A 116 -13.14 10.15 -11.73
N ASP A 117 -14.44 10.21 -11.98
CA ASP A 117 -15.48 9.57 -11.14
C ASP A 117 -15.71 8.08 -11.46
N LEU A 118 -14.73 7.40 -12.07
CA LEU A 118 -14.83 5.97 -12.40
C LEU A 118 -14.94 5.07 -11.16
N MET A 119 -14.53 5.58 -9.99
CA MET A 119 -14.38 4.80 -8.77
C MET A 119 -15.52 4.93 -7.76
N ASP A 120 -16.52 5.76 -8.02
CA ASP A 120 -17.55 6.09 -7.04
C ASP A 120 -18.50 4.92 -6.74
N SER A 121 -18.74 4.06 -7.72
CA SER A 121 -19.57 2.85 -7.55
C SER A 121 -18.88 1.73 -6.75
N PHE A 122 -17.56 1.80 -6.53
CA PHE A 122 -16.81 0.73 -5.87
C PHE A 122 -16.75 0.96 -4.36
N VAL A 123 -17.35 0.05 -3.61
CA VAL A 123 -17.39 0.09 -2.14
C VAL A 123 -16.31 -0.84 -1.58
N PHE A 124 -15.76 -0.48 -0.41
CA PHE A 124 -14.85 -1.36 0.32
C PHE A 124 -15.64 -2.51 0.96
N PRO A 125 -15.11 -3.74 0.95
CA PRO A 125 -15.77 -4.87 1.58
C PRO A 125 -15.89 -4.62 3.09
N PRO A 126 -16.97 -5.08 3.74
CA PRO A 126 -17.13 -4.94 5.18
C PRO A 126 -15.96 -5.62 5.89
N LYS A 127 -15.44 -4.96 6.92
CA LYS A 127 -14.37 -5.52 7.74
C LYS A 127 -14.95 -6.68 8.56
N GLN A 128 -14.66 -7.90 8.14
CA GLN A 128 -14.99 -9.08 8.93
C GLN A 128 -14.11 -9.07 10.18
N PHE A 129 -14.66 -8.63 11.31
CA PHE A 129 -14.07 -8.86 12.62
C PHE A 129 -14.33 -10.31 13.00
N ASN A 130 -13.54 -11.22 12.44
CA ASN A 130 -13.53 -12.60 12.91
C ASN A 130 -12.79 -12.60 14.25
N LEU A 131 -13.52 -12.53 15.36
CA LEU A 131 -13.03 -12.76 16.73
C LEU A 131 -12.61 -14.22 16.95
N ASN A 132 -12.30 -14.96 15.88
CA ASN A 132 -11.95 -16.38 15.91
C ASN A 132 -10.48 -16.61 16.29
N HIS A 133 -9.92 -15.71 17.10
CA HIS A 133 -8.60 -15.92 17.68
C HIS A 133 -8.77 -16.80 18.90
N TYR A 134 -8.13 -17.97 18.85
CA TYR A 134 -7.94 -18.83 20.00
C TYR A 134 -7.26 -18.02 21.12
N LEU A 135 -8.02 -17.69 22.16
CA LEU A 135 -7.48 -17.07 23.36
C LEU A 135 -6.80 -18.17 24.19
N PRO A 136 -5.49 -18.08 24.45
CA PRO A 136 -4.81 -19.07 25.25
C PRO A 136 -5.39 -19.07 26.66
N THR A 137 -5.67 -20.26 27.19
CA THR A 137 -6.07 -20.44 28.58
C THR A 137 -4.89 -20.14 29.52
N LYS A 138 -5.19 -19.93 30.81
CA LYS A 138 -4.16 -19.71 31.85
C LYS A 138 -3.12 -20.83 31.89
N GLU A 139 -3.51 -22.06 31.59
CA GLU A 139 -2.61 -23.21 31.55
C GLU A 139 -1.65 -23.15 30.36
N HIS A 140 -2.11 -22.76 29.18
CA HIS A 140 -1.24 -22.56 28.02
C HIS A 140 -0.20 -21.46 28.27
N ILE A 141 -0.61 -20.37 28.92
CA ILE A 141 0.30 -19.27 29.29
C ILE A 141 1.36 -19.74 30.30
N ARG A 142 0.96 -20.53 31.31
CA ARG A 142 1.89 -21.11 32.29
C ARG A 142 2.89 -22.07 31.66
N ARG A 143 2.41 -23.02 30.85
CA ARG A 143 3.28 -23.97 30.13
C ARG A 143 4.29 -23.26 29.24
N PHE A 144 3.88 -22.19 28.57
CA PHE A 144 4.79 -21.38 27.76
C PHE A 144 5.85 -20.70 28.62
N PHE A 145 5.47 -20.07 29.73
CA PHE A 145 6.39 -19.41 30.65
C PHE A 145 7.42 -20.37 31.26
N ASP A 146 6.97 -21.56 31.67
CA ASP A 146 7.82 -22.57 32.31
C ASP A 146 8.82 -23.19 31.32
N ALA A 147 8.52 -23.18 30.02
CA ALA A 147 9.38 -23.67 28.96
C ALA A 147 10.46 -22.66 28.50
N LEU A 148 10.44 -21.43 29.01
CA LEU A 148 11.51 -20.46 28.75
C LEU A 148 12.70 -20.79 29.67
N ASP A 149 13.91 -20.80 29.12
CA ASP A 149 15.12 -21.07 29.91
C ASP A 149 15.72 -19.76 30.45
N ASP A 150 15.74 -18.71 29.63
CA ASP A 150 16.39 -17.43 29.95
C ASP A 150 15.51 -16.51 30.81
N LEU A 151 16.14 -15.87 31.80
CA LEU A 151 15.48 -14.89 32.67
C LEU A 151 15.00 -13.66 31.89
N GLU A 152 15.74 -13.24 30.87
CA GLU A 152 15.38 -12.12 29.99
C GLU A 152 14.07 -12.40 29.26
N ASP A 153 13.94 -13.59 28.67
CA ASP A 153 12.73 -14.02 27.96
C ASP A 153 11.52 -14.14 28.90
N LYS A 154 11.72 -14.68 30.11
CA LYS A 154 10.68 -14.74 31.15
C LYS A 154 10.18 -13.35 31.55
N ALA A 155 11.10 -12.42 31.79
CA ALA A 155 10.77 -11.05 32.14
C ALA A 155 10.02 -10.35 31.00
N LEU A 156 10.48 -10.53 29.76
CA LEU A 156 9.84 -9.97 28.57
C LEU A 156 8.43 -10.53 28.38
N PHE A 157 8.24 -11.84 28.52
CA PHE A 157 6.94 -12.49 28.43
C PHE A 157 5.95 -11.98 29.48
N LEU A 158 6.37 -11.88 30.75
CA LEU A 158 5.53 -11.33 31.82
C LEU A 158 5.19 -9.86 31.58
N PHE A 159 6.14 -9.08 31.10
CA PHE A 159 5.90 -7.68 30.72
C PHE A 159 4.86 -7.58 29.60
N PHE A 160 4.92 -8.43 28.57
CA PHE A 160 3.91 -8.50 27.52
C PHE A 160 2.53 -8.92 28.05
N ALA A 161 2.48 -9.96 28.88
CA ALA A 161 1.23 -10.52 29.40
C ALA A 161 0.50 -9.54 30.34
N SER A 162 1.24 -8.73 31.10
CA SER A 162 0.67 -7.79 32.07
C SER A 162 0.37 -6.40 31.49
N SER A 163 1.21 -5.90 30.56
CA SER A 163 1.05 -4.55 29.99
C SER A 163 0.09 -4.49 28.80
N GLY A 164 -0.21 -5.63 28.16
CA GLY A 164 -1.02 -5.68 26.94
C GLY A 164 -0.39 -4.94 25.75
N LEU A 165 0.91 -4.64 25.80
CA LEU A 165 1.58 -3.90 24.74
C LEU A 165 1.76 -4.76 23.47
N ALA A 166 1.48 -4.17 22.31
CA ALA A 166 1.83 -4.79 21.05
C ALA A 166 3.35 -4.80 20.86
N SER A 167 3.89 -5.89 20.31
CA SER A 167 5.33 -6.09 20.06
C SER A 167 6.00 -4.96 19.26
N ALA A 168 5.25 -4.24 18.44
CA ALA A 168 5.73 -3.06 17.71
C ALA A 168 6.13 -1.90 18.63
N ALA A 169 5.49 -1.73 19.80
CA ALA A 169 5.75 -0.63 20.72
C ALA A 169 7.07 -0.78 21.50
N LEU A 170 7.56 -2.01 21.66
CA LEU A 170 8.87 -2.27 22.29
C LEU A 170 10.03 -2.07 21.31
N ARG A 171 9.82 -2.36 20.03
CA ARG A 171 10.87 -2.21 19.00
C ARG A 171 11.38 -0.77 18.86
N SER A 172 10.55 0.22 19.19
CA SER A 172 10.93 1.63 19.21
C SER A 172 11.54 2.08 20.55
N LYS A 173 11.38 1.29 21.61
CA LYS A 173 11.94 1.58 22.93
C LYS A 173 13.23 0.78 23.07
N THR A 174 14.32 1.36 22.57
CA THR A 174 15.67 0.85 22.81
C THR A 174 15.85 0.65 24.32
N LEU A 175 15.98 -0.59 24.77
CA LEU A 175 16.38 -0.85 26.15
C LEU A 175 17.74 -0.16 26.35
N PRO A 176 17.93 0.64 27.41
CA PRO A 176 19.22 1.25 27.67
C PRO A 176 20.23 0.11 27.78
N LYS A 177 21.21 0.06 26.86
CA LYS A 177 22.31 -0.90 26.94
C LYS A 177 22.99 -0.67 28.28
N THR A 178 22.80 -1.59 29.20
CA THR A 178 23.51 -1.56 30.48
C THR A 178 24.98 -1.69 30.14
N GLY A 179 25.73 -0.60 30.33
CA GLY A 179 27.16 -0.58 30.09
C GLY A 179 27.82 -1.65 30.94
N ALA A 180 28.60 -2.51 30.29
CA ALA A 180 29.60 -3.30 30.97
C ALA A 180 30.49 -2.35 31.79
N ARG A 181 30.48 -2.53 33.11
CA ARG A 181 31.54 -2.10 34.01
C ARG A 181 32.33 -3.33 34.41
#